data_AF-A0AAV4S3H5-F1
#
_entry.id   AF-A0AAV4S3H5-F1
#
_cell.length_a   1.000
_cell.length_b   1.000
_cell.length_c   1.000
_cell.angle_alpha   90.00
_cell.angle_beta   90.00
_cell.angle_gamma   90.00
#
_symmetry.space_group_name_H-M   'P 1'
#
loop_
_entity.id
_entity.type
_entity.pdbx_description
1 polymer ?
#
loop_
_entity_poly.entity_id
_entity_poly.type
_entity_poly.pdbx_seq_one_letter_code
_entity_poly.pdbx_strand_id
1 'polypeptide(L)'
;MLFFRFPWKKDVDVEDESLSYLSTEQGDEEEVSVPMWLCFALVISYICGGAVLFTFWEQWNFLDSSYFCFVTLTTIGFGDLVPGTAVISDDNQLTLGLCSLYLLFGMALLAMSFNLVQEEVTRSIRCVAKRIGIVSDDEDD
;
A
#
# COMPACT_ATOMS: atom_id res chain seq x y z
N MET A 1 31.72 49.87 -17.70
CA MET A 1 31.55 48.40 -17.75
C MET A 1 30.06 48.16 -17.94
N LEU A 2 29.58 48.13 -19.19
CA LEU A 2 29.27 46.89 -19.94
C LEU A 2 28.41 45.91 -19.10
N PHE A 3 27.12 45.76 -19.43
CA PHE A 3 26.60 44.74 -20.37
C PHE A 3 26.50 43.38 -19.65
N PHE A 4 25.32 42.93 -19.22
CA PHE A 4 24.33 42.14 -20.01
C PHE A 4 22.95 42.26 -19.30
N ARG A 5 21.90 42.75 -19.98
CA ARG A 5 20.90 41.99 -20.77
C ARG A 5 20.07 41.03 -19.88
N PHE A 6 18.86 41.37 -19.42
CA PHE A 6 17.55 41.17 -20.12
C PHE A 6 17.48 39.80 -20.87
N PRO A 7 16.32 39.12 -21.04
CA PRO A 7 15.03 39.22 -20.31
C PRO A 7 13.99 38.06 -20.46
N TRP A 8 12.75 38.33 -20.00
CA TRP A 8 11.46 37.79 -20.48
C TRP A 8 11.14 36.35 -20.06
N LYS A 9 10.26 36.15 -19.07
CA LYS A 9 8.78 36.27 -19.12
C LYS A 9 8.12 35.18 -19.96
N LYS A 10 7.45 34.29 -19.24
CA LYS A 10 6.15 33.63 -19.45
C LYS A 10 5.82 33.07 -18.04
N ASP A 11 4.98 33.65 -17.18
CA ASP A 11 3.56 34.03 -17.30
C ASP A 11 2.82 33.09 -18.25
N VAL A 12 1.78 32.40 -17.74
CA VAL A 12 1.08 31.22 -18.30
C VAL A 12 1.79 29.95 -17.75
N ASP A 13 1.43 29.38 -16.60
CA ASP A 13 0.22 28.56 -16.37
C ASP A 13 -0.08 28.22 -14.86
N VAL A 14 0.03 29.17 -13.92
CA VAL A 14 -0.44 28.89 -12.52
C VAL A 14 -1.98 28.73 -12.47
N GLU A 15 -2.66 29.05 -13.57
CA GLU A 15 -4.09 28.81 -13.83
C GLU A 15 -4.39 27.51 -14.62
N ASP A 16 -3.39 26.78 -15.15
CA ASP A 16 -3.59 25.51 -15.91
C ASP A 16 -3.32 24.27 -15.04
N GLU A 17 -2.36 24.36 -14.09
CA GLU A 17 -2.28 23.38 -13.00
C GLU A 17 -3.65 23.37 -12.30
N SER A 18 -4.18 24.59 -12.07
CA SER A 18 -5.58 25.05 -11.93
C SER A 18 -6.71 24.07 -12.29
N LEU A 19 -6.55 23.55 -13.51
CA LEU A 19 -7.62 23.10 -14.37
C LEU A 19 -7.54 21.58 -14.62
N SER A 20 -6.40 20.96 -14.28
CA SER A 20 -6.23 19.50 -14.24
C SER A 20 -6.92 18.86 -13.04
N TYR A 21 -6.98 19.56 -11.90
CA TYR A 21 -7.76 19.13 -10.73
C TYR A 21 -9.25 19.49 -10.82
N LEU A 22 -9.62 20.48 -11.63
CA LEU A 22 -11.02 20.80 -11.94
C LEU A 22 -11.63 19.88 -13.03
N SER A 23 -10.83 19.00 -13.65
CA SER A 23 -11.27 18.05 -14.68
C SER A 23 -11.53 16.63 -14.16
N THR A 24 -11.65 16.43 -12.84
CA THR A 24 -12.36 15.24 -12.31
C THR A 24 -13.65 15.69 -11.62
N GLU A 25 -14.47 16.48 -12.34
CA GLU A 25 -15.90 16.51 -12.04
C GLU A 25 -16.51 15.18 -12.51
N GLN A 26 -17.13 14.50 -11.54
CA GLN A 26 -18.42 13.85 -11.71
C GLN A 26 -18.43 12.52 -12.47
N GLY A 27 -17.90 11.49 -11.82
CA GLY A 27 -18.41 10.13 -11.91
C GLY A 27 -18.73 9.71 -10.48
N ASP A 28 -19.95 9.24 -10.25
CA ASP A 28 -20.50 8.80 -8.95
C ASP A 28 -19.41 8.53 -7.90
N GLU A 29 -19.27 9.44 -6.93
CA GLU A 29 -18.66 9.13 -5.64
C GLU A 29 -19.61 8.15 -4.93
N GLU A 30 -19.73 6.94 -5.47
CA GLU A 30 -20.01 5.79 -4.63
C GLU A 30 -18.89 5.83 -3.60
N GLU A 31 -19.20 6.35 -2.41
CA GLU A 31 -18.43 6.14 -1.20
C GLU A 31 -18.32 4.63 -1.08
N VAL A 32 -17.31 4.04 -1.71
CA VAL A 32 -17.05 2.62 -1.65
C VAL A 32 -16.66 2.42 -0.20
N SER A 33 -17.66 2.10 0.61
CA SER A 33 -17.50 1.51 1.92
C SER A 33 -16.76 0.21 1.67
N VAL A 34 -15.43 0.27 1.57
CA VAL A 34 -14.57 -0.89 1.49
C VAL A 34 -14.70 -1.54 2.86
N PRO A 35 -15.54 -2.58 2.99
CA PRO A 35 -15.79 -3.18 4.28
C PRO A 35 -14.45 -3.64 4.84
N MET A 36 -14.27 -3.55 6.15
CA MET A 36 -13.03 -3.99 6.80
C MET A 36 -12.61 -5.41 6.39
N TRP A 37 -13.60 -6.27 6.09
CA TRP A 37 -13.44 -7.58 5.47
C TRP A 37 -12.61 -7.59 4.18
N LEU A 38 -12.74 -6.58 3.30
CA LEU A 38 -12.00 -6.53 2.03
C LEU A 38 -10.51 -6.36 2.25
N CYS A 39 -10.08 -5.55 3.24
CA CYS A 39 -8.67 -5.42 3.59
C CYS A 39 -8.11 -6.78 4.04
N PHE A 40 -8.83 -7.48 4.92
CA PHE A 40 -8.44 -8.82 5.35
C PHE A 40 -8.42 -9.83 4.19
N ALA A 41 -9.44 -9.84 3.34
CA ALA A 41 -9.51 -10.73 2.19
C ALA A 41 -8.40 -10.47 1.16
N LEU A 42 -8.02 -9.20 0.96
CA LEU A 42 -6.92 -8.81 0.08
C LEU A 42 -5.59 -9.33 0.62
N VAL A 43 -5.30 -9.12 1.92
CA VAL A 43 -4.07 -9.62 2.54
C VAL A 43 -4.02 -11.15 2.53
N ILE A 44 -5.13 -11.83 2.84
CA ILE A 44 -5.20 -13.29 2.80
C ILE A 44 -5.00 -13.82 1.38
N SER A 45 -5.68 -13.25 0.39
CA SER A 45 -5.54 -13.67 -1.01
C SER A 45 -4.13 -13.47 -1.54
N TYR A 46 -3.47 -12.37 -1.13
CA TYR A 46 -2.05 -12.15 -1.39
C TYR A 46 -1.18 -13.23 -0.71
N ILE A 47 -1.35 -13.52 0.59
CA ILE A 47 -0.57 -14.58 1.26
C ILE A 47 -0.78 -15.95 0.59
N CYS A 48 -2.01 -16.30 0.22
CA CYS A 48 -2.30 -17.54 -0.50
C CYS A 48 -1.63 -17.59 -1.88
N GLY A 49 -1.67 -16.49 -2.65
CA GLY A 49 -1.01 -16.41 -3.95
C GLY A 49 0.50 -16.59 -3.83
N GLY A 50 1.11 -15.96 -2.84
CA GLY A 50 2.54 -16.09 -2.53
C GLY A 50 2.89 -17.50 -2.08
N ALA A 51 2.08 -18.10 -1.20
CA ALA A 51 2.29 -19.47 -0.74
C ALA A 51 2.32 -20.47 -1.91
N VAL A 52 1.36 -20.37 -2.84
CA VAL A 52 1.33 -21.22 -4.05
C VAL A 52 2.57 -20.98 -4.91
N LEU A 53 2.92 -19.72 -5.17
CA LEU A 53 4.05 -19.35 -6.02
C LEU A 53 5.40 -19.84 -5.47
N PHE A 54 5.64 -19.68 -4.16
CA PHE A 54 6.85 -20.19 -3.50
C PHE A 54 6.87 -21.71 -3.34
N THR A 55 5.73 -22.36 -3.10
CA THR A 55 5.65 -23.83 -3.12
C THR A 55 5.99 -24.39 -4.50
N PHE A 56 5.59 -23.73 -5.59
CA PHE A 56 5.95 -24.16 -6.95
C PHE A 56 7.43 -23.90 -7.28
N TRP A 57 7.97 -22.72 -6.97
CA TRP A 57 9.34 -22.35 -7.34
C TRP A 57 10.41 -22.97 -6.44
N GLU A 58 10.23 -22.92 -5.13
CA GLU A 58 11.24 -23.39 -4.15
C GLU A 58 10.93 -24.79 -3.61
N GLN A 59 9.82 -25.40 -4.00
CA GLN A 59 9.36 -26.71 -3.48
C GLN A 59 9.22 -26.73 -1.95
N TRP A 60 8.95 -25.57 -1.34
CA TRP A 60 8.67 -25.45 0.08
C TRP A 60 7.25 -25.92 0.42
N ASN A 61 7.03 -26.35 1.66
CA ASN A 61 5.67 -26.67 2.10
C ASN A 61 4.80 -25.40 2.06
N PHE A 62 3.50 -25.57 1.80
CA PHE A 62 2.54 -24.45 1.80
C PHE A 62 2.60 -23.63 3.10
N LEU A 63 2.80 -24.29 4.24
CA LEU A 63 2.97 -23.64 5.54
C LEU A 63 4.24 -22.77 5.58
N ASP A 64 5.39 -23.29 5.15
CA ASP A 64 6.67 -22.57 5.15
C ASP A 64 6.61 -21.36 4.21
N SER A 65 6.03 -21.54 3.02
CA SER A 65 5.82 -20.46 2.05
C SER A 65 4.89 -19.36 2.56
N SER A 66 3.76 -19.74 3.19
CA SER A 66 2.83 -18.77 3.78
C SER A 66 3.44 -18.04 4.97
N TYR A 67 4.22 -18.73 5.81
CA TYR A 67 4.95 -18.15 6.93
C TYR A 67 5.99 -17.13 6.44
N PHE A 68 6.78 -17.48 5.43
CA PHE A 68 7.75 -16.55 4.83
C PHE A 68 7.06 -15.28 4.30
N CYS A 69 5.97 -15.43 3.53
CA CYS A 69 5.21 -14.28 3.05
C CYS A 69 4.70 -13.43 4.21
N PHE A 70 4.07 -14.03 5.22
CA PHE A 70 3.53 -13.30 6.36
C PHE A 70 4.61 -12.56 7.18
N VAL A 71 5.72 -13.22 7.51
CA VAL A 71 6.84 -12.63 8.27
C VAL A 71 7.49 -11.48 7.52
N THR A 72 7.60 -11.59 6.20
CA THR A 72 8.15 -10.52 5.36
C THR A 72 7.20 -9.33 5.28
N LEU A 73 5.91 -9.60 5.04
CA LEU A 73 4.84 -8.61 4.96
C LEU A 73 4.62 -7.83 6.25
N THR A 74 4.66 -8.53 7.38
CA THR A 74 4.59 -7.91 8.72
C THR A 74 5.88 -7.21 9.12
N THR A 75 6.91 -7.22 8.26
CA THR A 75 8.24 -6.66 8.53
C THR A 75 8.95 -7.26 9.74
N ILE A 76 8.49 -8.42 10.24
CA ILE A 76 9.19 -9.16 11.30
C ILE A 76 10.54 -9.64 10.76
N GLY A 77 10.56 -10.19 9.55
CA GLY A 77 11.77 -10.42 8.76
C GLY A 77 12.85 -11.26 9.45
N PHE A 78 12.51 -12.41 10.05
CA PHE A 78 13.49 -13.29 10.73
C PHE A 78 14.65 -13.73 9.82
N GLY A 79 14.39 -13.87 8.50
CA GLY A 79 15.41 -14.24 7.53
C GLY A 79 15.87 -15.70 7.61
N ASP A 80 15.08 -16.56 8.26
CA ASP A 80 15.29 -18.00 8.38
C ASP A 80 14.98 -18.75 7.09
N LEU A 81 13.97 -18.27 6.35
CA LEU A 81 13.59 -18.76 5.03
C LEU A 81 13.87 -17.67 4.00
N VAL A 82 14.71 -17.96 2.99
CA VAL A 82 15.06 -17.01 1.93
C VAL A 82 15.05 -17.72 0.56
N PRO A 83 14.25 -17.21 -0.40
CA PRO A 83 14.22 -17.76 -1.76
C PRO A 83 15.57 -17.54 -2.45
N GLY A 84 15.98 -18.48 -3.29
CA GLY A 84 17.26 -18.52 -4.00
C GLY A 84 18.29 -19.49 -3.42
N THR A 85 17.97 -20.18 -2.31
CA THR A 85 18.92 -21.08 -1.64
C THR A 85 18.85 -22.52 -2.18
N ALA A 86 17.69 -22.99 -2.67
CA ALA A 86 17.51 -24.40 -3.02
C ALA A 86 17.78 -24.73 -4.50
N VAL A 87 17.66 -23.77 -5.42
CA VAL A 87 17.74 -24.04 -6.87
C VAL A 87 19.03 -23.46 -7.47
N ILE A 88 20.07 -24.28 -7.50
CA ILE A 88 21.28 -24.07 -8.31
C ILE A 88 20.94 -24.41 -9.76
N SER A 89 20.23 -23.52 -10.45
CA SER A 89 19.98 -23.61 -11.88
C SER A 89 19.95 -22.18 -12.44
N ASP A 90 20.43 -21.99 -13.67
CA ASP A 90 20.69 -20.68 -14.30
C ASP A 90 19.47 -19.71 -14.36
N ASP A 91 18.26 -20.18 -14.02
CA ASP A 91 17.00 -19.41 -13.94
C ASP A 91 16.75 -18.70 -12.58
N ASN A 92 17.69 -18.81 -11.63
CA ASN A 92 17.56 -18.24 -10.30
C ASN A 92 17.47 -16.69 -10.28
N GLN A 93 18.07 -15.99 -11.25
CA GLN A 93 18.02 -14.52 -11.32
C GLN A 93 16.60 -13.99 -11.56
N LEU A 94 15.82 -14.65 -12.43
CA LEU A 94 14.44 -14.24 -12.72
C LEU A 94 13.51 -14.55 -11.55
N THR A 95 13.73 -15.69 -10.88
CA THR A 95 12.97 -16.10 -9.69
C THR A 95 13.16 -15.10 -8.53
N LEU A 96 14.40 -14.68 -8.28
CA LEU A 96 14.71 -13.63 -7.29
C LEU A 96 14.12 -12.27 -7.68
N GLY A 97 14.20 -11.91 -8.97
CA GLY A 97 13.57 -10.70 -9.52
C GLY A 97 12.06 -10.68 -9.30
N LEU A 98 11.36 -11.76 -9.68
CA LEU A 98 9.92 -11.87 -9.48
C LEU A 98 9.55 -11.96 -7.99
N CYS A 99 10.34 -12.65 -7.17
CA CYS A 99 10.15 -12.67 -5.72
C CYS A 99 10.21 -11.26 -5.13
N SER A 100 11.24 -10.48 -5.46
CA SER A 100 11.39 -9.10 -4.98
C SER A 100 10.27 -8.19 -5.46
N LEU A 101 9.87 -8.28 -6.74
CA LEU A 101 8.73 -7.53 -7.29
C LEU A 101 7.42 -7.89 -6.59
N TYR A 102 7.19 -9.19 -6.37
CA TYR A 102 6.05 -9.70 -5.65
C TYR A 102 6.01 -9.12 -4.23
N LEU A 103 7.08 -9.31 -3.45
CA LEU A 103 7.20 -8.79 -2.08
C LEU A 103 7.03 -7.27 -2.00
N LEU A 104 7.62 -6.52 -2.95
CA LEU A 104 7.46 -5.07 -3.03
C LEU A 104 5.99 -4.69 -3.26
N PHE A 105 5.33 -5.36 -4.20
CA PHE A 105 3.90 -5.17 -4.45
C PHE A 105 3.06 -5.49 -3.20
N GLY A 106 3.35 -6.57 -2.49
CA GLY A 106 2.69 -6.91 -1.22
C GLY A 106 2.90 -5.88 -0.11
N MET A 107 4.11 -5.33 0.01
CA MET A 107 4.42 -4.26 0.96
C MET A 107 3.65 -2.98 0.63
N ALA A 108 3.51 -2.64 -0.65
CA ALA A 108 2.70 -1.50 -1.09
C ALA A 108 1.20 -1.71 -0.80
N LEU A 109 0.68 -2.90 -1.09
CA LEU A 109 -0.70 -3.28 -0.75
C LEU A 109 -0.97 -3.24 0.75
N LEU A 110 -0.01 -3.70 1.56
CA LEU A 110 -0.14 -3.63 3.02
C LEU A 110 -0.11 -2.20 3.54
N ALA A 111 0.79 -1.36 3.03
CA ALA A 111 0.83 0.05 3.41
C ALA A 111 -0.52 0.74 3.11
N MET A 112 -1.09 0.50 1.92
CA MET A 112 -2.42 1.01 1.55
C MET A 112 -3.51 0.46 2.47
N SER A 113 -3.50 -0.85 2.73
CA SER A 113 -4.47 -1.51 3.60
C SER A 113 -4.40 -0.99 5.04
N PHE A 114 -3.19 -0.72 5.56
CA PHE A 114 -3.02 -0.13 6.88
C PHE A 114 -3.53 1.31 6.94
N ASN A 115 -3.32 2.11 5.89
CA ASN A 115 -3.89 3.45 5.80
C ASN A 115 -5.42 3.43 5.87
N LEU A 116 -6.05 2.51 5.11
CA LEU A 116 -7.50 2.28 5.13
C LEU A 116 -8.01 1.85 6.52
N VAL A 117 -7.35 0.87 7.14
CA VAL A 117 -7.71 0.40 8.48
C VAL A 117 -7.55 1.51 9.51
N GLN A 118 -6.50 2.33 9.41
CA GLN A 118 -6.27 3.46 10.31
C GLN A 118 -7.37 4.52 10.18
N GLU A 119 -7.80 4.82 8.96
CA GLU A 119 -8.90 5.74 8.70
C GLU A 119 -10.21 5.22 9.29
N GLU A 120 -10.53 3.94 9.06
CA GLU A 120 -11.74 3.29 9.59
C GLU A 120 -11.72 3.21 11.13
N VAL A 121 -10.57 2.87 11.72
CA VAL A 121 -10.39 2.85 13.19
C VAL A 121 -10.58 4.25 13.77
N THR A 122 -10.04 5.29 13.11
CA THR A 122 -10.21 6.68 13.55
C THR A 122 -11.67 7.12 13.47
N ARG A 123 -12.40 6.70 12.42
CA ARG A 123 -13.85 6.92 12.28
C ARG A 123 -14.64 6.19 13.37
N SER A 124 -14.31 4.92 13.61
CA SER A 124 -14.93 4.08 14.64
C SER A 124 -14.70 4.65 16.03
N ILE A 125 -13.48 5.06 16.35
CA ILE A 125 -13.14 5.71 17.63
C ILE A 125 -13.89 7.03 17.78
N ARG A 126 -14.01 7.86 16.74
CA ARG A 126 -14.78 9.12 16.81
C ARG A 126 -16.27 8.86 17.06
N CYS A 127 -16.84 7.83 16.43
CA CYS A 127 -18.24 7.45 16.61
C CYS A 127 -18.49 6.85 18.02
N VAL A 128 -17.58 6.00 18.48
CA VAL A 128 -17.57 5.42 19.82
C VAL A 128 -17.37 6.50 20.88
N ALA A 129 -16.49 7.48 20.68
CA ALA A 129 -16.28 8.61 21.60
C ALA A 129 -17.55 9.46 21.78
N LYS A 130 -18.30 9.73 20.70
CA LYS A 130 -19.61 10.40 20.77
C LYS A 130 -20.66 9.56 21.51
N ARG A 131 -20.67 8.24 21.29
CA ARG A 131 -21.56 7.30 22.01
C ARG A 131 -21.24 7.20 23.50
N ILE A 132 -19.97 7.34 23.88
CA ILE A 132 -19.50 7.24 25.27
C ILE A 132 -19.60 8.62 25.99
N GLY A 133 -19.90 9.71 25.29
CA GLY A 133 -20.14 11.02 25.89
C GLY A 133 -18.88 11.71 26.43
N ILE A 134 -17.70 11.40 25.90
CA ILE A 134 -16.43 11.95 26.38
C ILE A 134 -16.01 13.26 25.68
N VAL A 135 -16.70 13.65 24.61
CA VAL A 135 -16.57 14.98 24.01
C VAL A 135 -17.70 15.82 24.58
N SER A 136 -17.40 16.56 25.63
CA SER A 136 -18.15 17.76 25.98
C SER A 136 -17.93 18.75 24.84
N ASP A 137 -19.02 19.20 24.19
CA ASP A 137 -18.98 20.44 23.40
C ASP A 137 -18.80 21.60 24.41
N ASP A 138 -17.57 21.87 24.82
CA ASP A 138 -17.20 23.02 25.66
C ASP A 138 -16.46 24.07 24.80
N GLU A 139 -17.07 24.53 23.70
CA GLU A 139 -16.66 25.77 23.00
C GLU A 139 -17.92 26.49 22.43
N ASP A 140 -18.85 26.82 23.31
CA ASP A 140 -19.80 27.91 23.12
C ASP A 140 -19.50 28.97 24.20
N ASP A 141 -18.55 29.88 23.94
CA ASP A 141 -18.48 31.26 24.48
C ASP A 141 -17.39 32.09 23.79
#